data_AF-A0A3S1GVY3-F1
#
_entry.id   AF-A0A3S1GVY3-F1
#
_cell.length_a   1.000
_cell.length_b   1.000
_cell.length_c   1.000
_cell.angle_alpha   90.00
_cell.angle_beta   90.00
_cell.angle_gamma   90.00
#
_symmetry.space_group_name_H-M   'P 1'
#
loop_
_entity.id
_entity.type
_entity.pdbx_description
1 polymer ?
#
loop_
_entity_poly.entity_id
_entity_poly.type
_entity_poly.pdbx_seq_one_letter_code
_entity_poly.pdbx_strand_id
1 'polypeptide(L)' 'MAEAFKFELVSPERLLVSEQVESVVIPGAEGEMTVMAQHAPVMT' A
#
# COMPACT_ATOMS: atom_id res chain seq x y z
N MET A 1 -17.51 -7.32 -2.37
CA MET A 1 -16.56 -7.21 -1.24
C MET A 1 -15.25 -6.74 -1.85
N ALA A 2 -14.56 -5.78 -1.26
CA ALA A 2 -13.26 -5.38 -1.79
C ALA A 2 -12.29 -6.56 -1.62
N GLU A 3 -11.52 -6.84 -2.66
CA GLU A 3 -10.51 -7.89 -2.56
C GLU A 3 -9.38 -7.42 -1.65
N ALA A 4 -8.93 -8.28 -0.75
CA ALA A 4 -7.77 -7.97 0.09
C ALA A 4 -6.49 -8.29 -0.67
N PHE A 5 -5.46 -7.45 -0.53
CA PHE A 5 -4.14 -7.67 -1.10
C PHE A 5 -3.07 -7.64 -0.02
N LYS A 6 -1.93 -8.28 -0.31
CA LYS A 6 -0.78 -8.29 0.61
C LYS A 6 -0.09 -6.93 0.55
N PHE A 7 -0.05 -6.24 1.68
CA PHE A 7 0.67 -4.99 1.85
C PHE A 7 1.83 -5.18 2.82
N GLU A 8 2.99 -4.63 2.43
CA GLU A 8 4.20 -4.67 3.25
C GLU A 8 4.79 -3.27 3.37
N LEU A 9 4.86 -2.76 4.60
CA LEU A 9 5.54 -1.51 4.92
C LEU A 9 6.90 -1.84 5.54
N VAL A 10 7.97 -1.45 4.86
CA VAL A 10 9.35 -1.69 5.28
C VAL A 10 10.01 -0.39 5.71
N SER A 11 10.70 -0.41 6.85
CA SER A 11 11.65 0.63 7.25
C SER A 11 13.08 0.15 7.00
N PRO A 12 14.08 1.05 7.00
CA PRO A 12 15.48 0.65 6.87
C PRO A 12 15.94 -0.40 7.90
N GLU A 13 15.36 -0.36 9.10
CA GLU A 13 15.75 -1.20 10.23
C GLU A 13 14.97 -2.52 10.30
N ARG A 14 13.71 -2.54 9.86
CA ARG A 14 12.85 -3.73 9.90
C ARG A 14 11.58 -3.59 9.07
N LEU A 15 10.93 -4.73 8.83
CA LEU A 15 9.55 -4.77 8.36
C LEU A 15 8.60 -4.29 9.48
N LEU A 16 7.78 -3.28 9.18
CA LEU A 16 6.85 -2.69 10.14
C LEU A 16 5.46 -3.33 10.09
N VAL A 17 4.95 -3.58 8.89
CA VAL A 17 3.60 -4.13 8.66
C VAL A 17 3.65 -5.13 7.52
N SER A 18 2.98 -6.29 7.65
CA SER A 18 2.86 -7.30 6.59
C SER A 18 1.53 -8.05 6.74
N GLU A 19 0.44 -7.46 6.24
CA GLU A 19 -0.93 -7.94 6.44
C GLU A 19 -1.76 -7.90 5.15
N GLN A 20 -2.94 -8.53 5.18
CA GLN A 20 -3.92 -8.46 4.09
C GLN A 20 -4.84 -7.25 4.34
N VAL A 21 -4.86 -6.31 3.41
CA VAL A 21 -5.61 -5.04 3.53
C VAL A 21 -6.48 -4.82 2.31
N GLU A 22 -7.60 -4.11 2.48
CA GLU A 22 -8.52 -3.79 1.37
C GLU A 22 -8.10 -2.53 0.61
N SER A 23 -7.47 -1.58 1.31
CA SER A 23 -6.93 -0.35 0.72
C SER A 23 -5.80 0.22 1.58
N VAL A 24 -4.92 1.00 0.96
CA VAL A 24 -3.83 1.70 1.63
C VAL A 24 -3.81 3.15 1.16
N VAL A 25 -3.76 4.10 2.08
CA VAL A 25 -3.56 5.52 1.79
C VAL A 25 -2.10 5.85 2.07
N ILE A 26 -1.40 6.35 1.07
CA ILE A 26 0.01 6.78 1.16
C ILE A 26 0.16 8.24 0.73
N PRO A 27 1.01 9.02 1.42
CA PRO A 27 1.35 10.37 0.98
C PRO A 27 2.28 10.27 -0.25
N GLY A 28 1.84 10.84 -1.37
CA GLY A 28 2.61 11.00 -2.60
C GLY A 28 3.03 12.45 -2.84
N ALA A 29 3.84 12.67 -3.88
CA ALA A 29 4.35 14.01 -4.22
C ALA A 29 3.24 15.01 -4.61
N GLU A 30 2.13 14.53 -5.17
CA GLU A 30 0.98 15.34 -5.60
C GLU A 30 -0.17 15.36 -4.57
N GLY A 31 -0.02 14.67 -3.43
CA GLY A 31 -1.04 14.55 -2.40
C GLY A 31 -1.26 13.10 -1.93
N GLU A 32 -2.41 12.84 -1.32
CA GLU A 32 -2.76 11.51 -0.83
C GLU A 32 -3.14 10.56 -1.97
N MET A 33 -2.53 9.38 -2.01
CA MET A 33 -2.80 8.34 -2.99
C MET A 33 -3.40 7.11 -2.30
N THR A 34 -4.55 6.67 -2.79
CA THR A 34 -5.22 5.46 -2.29
C THR A 34 -5.01 4.30 -3.26
N VAL A 35 -4.34 3.25 -2.80
CA VAL A 35 -4.11 2.01 -3.54
C VAL A 35 -5.13 0.96 -3.09
N MET A 36 -5.76 0.29 -4.06
CA MET A 36 -6.73 -0.78 -3.84
C MET A 36 -6.29 -2.08 -4.51
N ALA A 37 -7.05 -3.16 -4.32
CA ALA A 37 -6.80 -4.40 -5.05
C ALA A 37 -6.79 -4.20 -6.56
N GLN A 38 -5.89 -4.91 -7.23
CA GLN A 38 -5.66 -4.85 -8.69
C GLN A 38 -5.19 -3.47 -9.21
N HIS A 39 -4.65 -2.60 -8.35
CA HIS A 39 -4.01 -1.37 -8.82
C HIS A 39 -2.80 -1.68 -9.72
N ALA A 40 -2.64 -0.91 -10.80
CA ALA A 40 -1.51 -1.08 -11.71
C ALA A 40 -0.17 -0.85 -10.99
N PRO A 41 0.91 -1.56 -11.35
CA PRO A 41 2.22 -1.32 -10.77
C PRO A 41 2.67 0.13 -11.01
N VAL A 42 2.99 0.84 -9.94
CA VAL A 42 3.48 2.21 -9.97
C VAL A 42 4.72 2.30 -9.08
N MET A 43 5.69 3.12 -9.49
CA MET A 43 6.85 3.48 -8.69
C MET A 43 6.83 5.00 -8.57
N THR A 44 6.80 5.52 -7.35
CA THR A 44 6.77 6.95 -7.03
C THR A 44 7.95 7.27 -6.12
#